data_AF-A0A2I0IW09-F1
#
_entry.id   AF-A0A2I0IW09-F1
#
_cell.length_a   1.000
_cell.length_b   1.000
_cell.length_c   1.000
_cell.angle_alpha   90.00
_cell.angle_beta   90.00
_cell.angle_gamma   90.00
#
_symmetry.space_group_name_H-M   'P 1'
#
loop_
_entity.id
_entity.type
_entity.pdbx_description
1 polymer ?
#
loop_
_entity_poly.entity_id
_entity_poly.type
_entity_poly.pdbx_seq_one_letter_code
_entity_poly.pdbx_strand_id
1 'polypeptide(L)'
;MGAEKWLDIELWDSTRECFSSLKSRGYRIATTHLGKDAVSIYDMDWSHPTAIVVGNENRGISDEALELSDLHCSIPMKGMVDSFNVSVAAGILMHHAVCDRIARLGRHGDLTKEESQILLAEFFLRHSKSAISIANEYSKRSPALPLPKL
;
A
#
# COMPACT_ATOMS: atom_id res chain seq x y z
N MET A 1 11.73 -0.52 14.56
CA MET A 1 12.63 -0.31 13.40
C MET A 1 12.85 -1.64 12.74
N GLY A 2 12.67 -1.73 11.43
CA GLY A 2 12.81 -2.96 10.63
C GLY A 2 11.66 -3.21 9.66
N ALA A 3 10.52 -2.51 9.82
CA ALA A 3 9.36 -2.66 8.92
C ALA A 3 9.63 -2.03 7.55
N GLU A 4 10.43 -0.96 7.50
CA GLU A 4 10.84 -0.27 6.28
C GLU A 4 11.56 -1.19 5.28
N LYS A 5 12.13 -2.30 5.76
CA LYS A 5 12.81 -3.30 4.92
C LYS A 5 11.86 -4.19 4.12
N TRP A 6 10.58 -4.17 4.47
CA TRP A 6 9.54 -5.01 3.88
C TRP A 6 8.50 -4.16 3.14
N LEU A 7 8.86 -2.93 2.82
CA LEU A 7 8.02 -1.97 2.11
C LEU A 7 8.76 -1.48 0.87
N ASP A 8 8.02 -1.34 -0.22
CA ASP A 8 8.46 -0.53 -1.36
C ASP A 8 8.17 0.94 -1.04
N ILE A 9 9.21 1.77 -1.07
CA ILE A 9 9.11 3.21 -0.81
C ILE A 9 9.49 3.94 -2.10
N GLU A 10 8.52 4.61 -2.71
CA GLU A 10 8.71 5.45 -3.89
C GLU A 10 8.58 6.92 -3.49
N LEU A 11 9.59 7.73 -3.83
CA LEU A 11 9.58 9.18 -3.63
C LEU A 11 9.21 9.88 -4.93
N TRP A 12 8.33 10.87 -4.82
CA TRP A 12 7.81 11.63 -5.95
C TRP A 12 7.93 13.12 -5.66
N ASP A 13 8.41 13.88 -6.64
CA ASP A 13 8.53 15.34 -6.53
C ASP A 13 7.22 16.07 -6.90
N SER A 14 6.25 15.35 -7.47
CA SER A 14 4.98 15.91 -7.95
C SER A 14 3.80 15.01 -7.58
N THR A 15 2.79 15.60 -6.93
CA THR A 15 1.51 14.94 -6.63
C THR A 15 0.85 14.43 -7.91
N ARG A 16 0.87 15.22 -8.98
CA ARG A 16 0.25 14.87 -10.26
C ARG A 16 0.90 13.65 -10.91
N GLU A 17 2.24 13.58 -10.90
CA GLU A 17 2.97 12.45 -11.47
C GLU A 17 2.73 11.17 -10.66
N CYS A 18 2.78 11.27 -9.33
CA CYS A 18 2.46 10.18 -8.42
C CYS A 18 1.04 9.64 -8.68
N PHE A 19 0.05 10.53 -8.76
CA PHE A 19 -1.35 10.13 -8.96
C PHE A 19 -1.55 9.51 -10.34
N SER A 20 -0.94 10.07 -11.39
CA SER A 20 -0.98 9.50 -12.73
C SER A 20 -0.39 8.08 -12.77
N SER A 21 0.78 7.89 -12.13
CA SER A 21 1.42 6.58 -11.99
C SER A 21 0.50 5.57 -11.28
N LEU A 22 -0.07 5.94 -10.12
CA LEU A 22 -1.00 5.09 -9.38
C LEU A 22 -2.24 4.71 -10.19
N LYS A 23 -2.85 5.66 -10.89
CA LYS A 23 -4.01 5.38 -11.76
C LYS A 23 -3.65 4.45 -12.90
N SER A 24 -2.48 4.62 -13.53
CA SER A 24 -2.00 3.71 -14.57
C SER A 24 -1.75 2.28 -14.08
N ARG A 25 -1.45 2.11 -12.79
CA ARG A 25 -1.32 0.80 -12.12
C ARG A 25 -2.68 0.21 -11.71
N GLY A 26 -3.79 0.88 -12.00
CA GLY A 26 -5.15 0.41 -11.74
C GLY A 26 -5.68 0.74 -10.35
N TYR A 27 -5.02 1.63 -9.60
CA TYR A 27 -5.56 2.11 -8.33
C TYR A 27 -6.56 3.24 -8.54
N ARG A 28 -7.67 3.21 -7.82
CA ARG A 28 -8.42 4.43 -7.51
C ARG A 28 -7.75 5.16 -6.34
N ILE A 29 -7.84 6.47 -6.31
CA ILE A 29 -7.21 7.32 -5.30
C ILE A 29 -8.28 7.85 -4.34
N ALA A 30 -8.17 7.48 -3.06
CA ALA A 30 -9.03 7.92 -1.99
C ALA A 30 -8.28 8.87 -1.04
N THR A 31 -8.69 10.13 -0.99
CA THR A 31 -8.04 11.14 -0.16
C THR A 31 -8.81 11.39 1.14
N THR A 32 -8.11 11.44 2.28
CA THR A 32 -8.73 11.79 3.56
C THR A 32 -9.18 13.25 3.58
N HIS A 33 -10.45 13.51 3.83
CA HIS A 33 -11.01 14.85 3.84
C HIS A 33 -12.01 15.03 4.99
N LEU A 34 -12.00 16.20 5.62
CA LEU A 34 -12.91 16.55 6.73
C LEU A 34 -14.20 17.22 6.24
N GLY A 35 -14.33 17.49 4.94
CA GLY A 35 -15.54 18.09 4.37
C GLY A 35 -16.74 17.15 4.34
N LYS A 36 -17.93 17.73 4.17
CA LYS A 36 -19.22 17.01 4.21
C LYS A 36 -19.42 16.01 3.07
N ASP A 37 -18.65 16.14 1.99
CA ASP A 37 -18.77 15.29 0.80
C ASP A 37 -17.91 14.02 0.89
N ALA A 38 -17.21 13.80 2.01
CA ALA A 38 -16.39 12.62 2.23
C ALA A 38 -17.23 11.40 2.62
N VAL A 39 -17.03 10.29 1.91
CA VAL A 39 -17.67 9.01 2.21
C VAL A 39 -17.06 8.41 3.48
N SER A 40 -17.86 7.80 4.33
CA SER A 40 -17.33 7.08 5.49
C SER A 40 -16.45 5.92 5.05
N ILE A 41 -15.30 5.72 5.70
CA ILE A 41 -14.45 4.56 5.43
C ILE A 41 -15.17 3.22 5.65
N TYR A 42 -16.22 3.21 6.47
CA TYR A 42 -17.03 2.03 6.78
C TYR A 42 -18.06 1.70 5.67
N ASP A 43 -18.36 2.68 4.83
CA ASP A 43 -19.32 2.54 3.71
C ASP A 43 -18.59 2.33 2.36
N MET A 44 -17.27 2.43 2.35
CA MET A 44 -16.44 2.19 1.17
C MET A 44 -16.33 0.69 0.85
N ASP A 45 -16.32 0.36 -0.44
CA ASP A 45 -16.02 -1.00 -0.91
C ASP A 45 -14.51 -1.21 -1.08
N TRP A 46 -13.85 -1.85 -0.11
CA TRP A 46 -12.40 -2.10 -0.12
C TRP A 46 -11.98 -3.31 -0.98
N SER A 47 -12.90 -3.92 -1.74
CA SER A 47 -12.57 -4.95 -2.74
C SER A 47 -11.84 -4.40 -3.96
N HIS A 48 -11.89 -3.09 -4.20
CA HIS A 48 -11.19 -2.42 -5.30
C HIS A 48 -9.77 -1.98 -4.92
N PRO A 49 -8.76 -2.13 -5.80
CA PRO A 49 -7.43 -1.57 -5.57
C PRO A 49 -7.50 -0.07 -5.27
N THR A 50 -7.07 0.33 -4.07
CA THR A 50 -7.24 1.70 -3.57
C THR A 50 -5.92 2.22 -3.02
N ALA A 51 -5.46 3.36 -3.55
CA ALA A 51 -4.39 4.15 -2.95
C ALA A 51 -4.99 5.14 -1.95
N ILE A 52 -4.57 5.08 -0.69
CA ILE A 52 -5.04 5.98 0.37
C ILE A 52 -4.07 7.15 0.49
N VAL A 53 -4.58 8.37 0.40
CA VAL A 53 -3.79 9.59 0.55
C VAL A 53 -4.13 10.23 1.89
N VAL A 54 -3.12 10.35 2.76
CA VAL A 54 -3.24 11.00 4.07
C VAL A 54 -2.53 12.35 4.05
N GLY A 55 -3.10 13.31 4.77
CA GLY A 55 -2.61 14.70 4.80
C GLY A 55 -1.36 14.91 5.65
N ASN A 56 -0.70 16.04 5.44
CA ASN A 56 0.35 16.54 6.34
C ASN A 56 -0.24 16.96 7.69
N GLU A 57 0.48 16.80 8.81
CA GLU A 57 -0.07 17.13 10.14
C GLU A 57 -0.54 18.59 10.28
N ASN A 58 0.14 19.53 9.62
CA ASN A 58 -0.13 20.95 9.78
C ASN A 58 -1.04 21.50 8.68
N ARG A 59 -0.86 20.99 7.45
CA ARG A 59 -1.53 21.55 6.26
C ARG A 59 -2.70 20.69 5.78
N GLY A 60 -2.86 19.49 6.32
CA GLY A 60 -3.81 18.53 5.80
C GLY A 60 -3.46 18.11 4.37
N ILE A 61 -4.49 17.89 3.58
CA ILE A 61 -4.39 17.55 2.16
C ILE A 61 -4.38 18.83 1.31
N SER A 62 -3.60 18.85 0.24
CA SER A 62 -3.61 19.96 -0.73
C SER A 62 -4.84 19.94 -1.63
N ASP A 63 -5.28 21.11 -2.10
CA ASP A 63 -6.39 21.22 -3.05
C ASP A 63 -6.13 20.42 -4.33
N GLU A 64 -4.88 20.42 -4.84
CA GLU A 64 -4.49 19.58 -5.99
C GLU A 64 -4.74 18.08 -5.74
N ALA A 65 -4.46 17.59 -4.52
CA ALA A 65 -4.70 16.20 -4.17
C ALA A 65 -6.20 15.89 -3.94
N LEU A 66 -7.03 16.88 -3.61
CA LEU A 66 -8.48 16.72 -3.58
C LEU A 66 -9.06 16.66 -4.98
N GLU A 67 -8.61 17.54 -5.88
CA GLU A 67 -9.08 17.64 -7.26
C GLU A 67 -8.71 16.42 -8.11
N LEU A 68 -7.51 15.86 -7.92
CA LEU A 68 -7.03 14.72 -8.70
C LEU A 68 -7.57 13.36 -8.21
N SER A 69 -8.18 13.31 -7.03
CA SER A 69 -8.66 12.07 -6.43
C SER A 69 -9.99 11.60 -6.98
N ASP A 70 -10.18 10.28 -6.96
CA ASP A 70 -11.42 9.66 -7.46
C ASP A 70 -12.53 9.71 -6.40
N LEU A 71 -12.16 9.77 -5.12
CA LEU A 71 -13.09 9.94 -4.01
C LEU A 71 -12.41 10.56 -2.78
N HIS A 72 -13.24 11.14 -1.93
CA HIS A 72 -12.84 11.64 -0.62
C HIS A 72 -13.42 10.73 0.46
N CYS A 73 -12.62 10.42 1.48
CA CYS A 73 -13.05 9.57 2.58
C CYS A 73 -12.77 10.18 3.95
N SER A 74 -13.55 9.79 4.95
CA SER A 74 -13.39 10.26 6.32
C SER A 74 -13.58 9.13 7.33
N ILE A 75 -12.84 9.21 8.44
CA ILE A 75 -13.10 8.38 9.62
C ILE A 75 -14.15 9.13 10.44
N PRO A 76 -15.36 8.59 10.64
CA PRO A 76 -16.35 9.24 11.48
C PRO A 76 -15.81 9.49 12.89
N MET A 77 -15.81 10.76 13.29
CA MET A 77 -15.40 11.19 14.62
C MET A 77 -16.62 11.65 15.42
N LYS A 78 -16.62 11.33 16.71
CA LYS A 78 -17.57 11.86 17.69
C LYS A 78 -16.76 12.59 18.75
N GLY A 79 -17.01 13.88 18.96
CA GLY A 79 -16.32 14.66 19.97
C GLY A 79 -16.09 16.11 19.56
N MET A 80 -15.23 16.78 20.31
CA MET A 80 -14.88 18.20 20.12
C MET A 80 -13.63 18.40 19.25
N VAL A 81 -13.01 17.33 18.80
CA VAL A 81 -11.80 17.37 17.96
C VAL A 81 -12.17 17.00 16.53
N ASP A 82 -11.61 17.77 15.59
CA ASP A 82 -11.96 17.67 14.18
C ASP A 82 -11.10 16.64 13.43
N SER A 83 -10.02 16.13 14.02
CA SER A 83 -9.13 15.15 13.37
C SER A 83 -8.36 14.26 14.36
N PHE A 84 -7.96 13.08 13.87
CA PHE A 84 -6.96 12.23 14.52
C PHE A 84 -5.54 12.67 14.12
N ASN A 85 -4.55 12.22 14.89
CA ASN A 85 -3.17 12.22 14.43
C ASN A 85 -3.05 11.43 13.10
N VAL A 86 -2.24 11.94 12.15
CA VAL A 86 -2.11 11.34 10.80
C VAL A 86 -1.73 9.85 10.83
N SER A 87 -0.81 9.45 11.72
CA SER A 87 -0.38 8.05 11.82
C SER A 87 -1.48 7.16 12.40
N VAL A 88 -2.28 7.69 13.33
CA VAL A 88 -3.45 6.99 13.90
C VAL A 88 -4.54 6.84 12.85
N ALA A 89 -4.83 7.91 12.09
CA ALA A 89 -5.79 7.85 10.99
C ALA A 89 -5.37 6.82 9.94
N ALA A 90 -4.10 6.84 9.51
CA ALA A 90 -3.56 5.88 8.56
C ALA A 90 -3.66 4.44 9.08
N GLY A 91 -3.36 4.21 10.36
CA GLY A 91 -3.50 2.89 11.00
C GLY A 91 -4.94 2.38 11.02
N ILE A 92 -5.91 3.22 11.41
CA ILE A 92 -7.34 2.87 11.42
C ILE A 92 -7.82 2.55 10.01
N LEU A 93 -7.50 3.41 9.04
CA LEU A 93 -7.86 3.24 7.63
C LEU A 93 -7.34 1.92 7.06
N MET A 94 -6.02 1.68 7.17
CA MET A 94 -5.41 0.47 6.61
C MET A 94 -5.93 -0.80 7.29
N HIS A 95 -6.09 -0.78 8.61
CA HIS A 95 -6.61 -1.94 9.33
C HIS A 95 -8.05 -2.26 8.92
N HIS A 96 -8.92 -1.26 8.86
CA HIS A 96 -10.30 -1.44 8.43
C HIS A 96 -10.38 -1.93 6.98
N ALA A 97 -9.61 -1.32 6.07
CA ALA A 97 -9.56 -1.72 4.67
C ALA A 97 -9.18 -3.20 4.49
N VAL A 98 -8.18 -3.68 5.25
CA VAL A 98 -7.78 -5.10 5.24
C VAL A 98 -8.91 -5.99 5.77
N CYS A 99 -9.54 -5.64 6.88
CA CYS A 99 -10.64 -6.42 7.45
C CYS A 99 -11.84 -6.52 6.51
N ASP A 100 -12.30 -5.40 5.95
CA ASP A 100 -13.43 -5.37 5.01
C ASP A 100 -13.09 -6.14 3.72
N ARG A 101 -11.89 -5.96 3.17
CA ARG A 101 -11.43 -6.70 1.99
C ARG A 101 -11.40 -8.20 2.22
N ILE A 102 -10.90 -8.67 3.37
CA ILE A 102 -10.90 -10.10 3.73
C ILE A 102 -12.33 -10.62 3.87
N ALA A 103 -13.21 -9.87 4.53
CA ALA A 103 -14.61 -10.25 4.70
C ALA A 103 -15.35 -10.40 3.36
N ARG A 104 -15.08 -9.52 2.39
CA ARG A 104 -15.70 -9.55 1.06
C ARG A 104 -15.11 -10.60 0.13
N LEU A 105 -13.78 -10.74 0.11
CA LEU A 105 -13.07 -11.60 -0.86
C LEU A 105 -12.81 -13.01 -0.32
N GLY A 106 -12.98 -13.24 0.98
CA GLY A 106 -12.73 -14.53 1.62
C GLY A 106 -11.25 -14.96 1.64
N ARG A 107 -10.32 -14.04 1.36
CA ARG A 107 -8.87 -14.31 1.31
C ARG A 107 -8.04 -13.13 1.82
N HIS A 108 -6.84 -13.42 2.31
CA HIS A 108 -5.86 -12.42 2.75
C HIS A 108 -4.74 -12.31 1.71
N GLY A 109 -4.59 -11.12 1.11
CA GLY A 109 -3.59 -10.84 0.10
C GLY A 109 -4.00 -11.28 -1.31
N ASP A 110 -3.35 -10.67 -2.31
CA ASP A 110 -3.66 -10.89 -3.72
C ASP A 110 -2.55 -11.63 -4.48
N LEU A 111 -1.39 -11.82 -3.85
CA LEU A 111 -0.25 -12.52 -4.47
C LEU A 111 -0.48 -14.03 -4.50
N THR A 112 -0.12 -14.64 -5.64
CA THR A 112 0.09 -16.08 -5.76
C THR A 112 1.25 -16.54 -4.88
N LYS A 113 1.39 -17.85 -4.69
CA LYS A 113 2.51 -18.40 -3.91
C LYS A 113 3.84 -18.08 -4.57
N GLU A 114 3.90 -18.15 -5.89
CA GLU A 114 5.06 -17.88 -6.72
C GLU A 114 5.46 -16.40 -6.61
N GLU A 115 4.50 -15.47 -6.77
CA GLU A 115 4.76 -14.03 -6.60
C GLU A 115 5.22 -13.70 -5.17
N SER A 116 4.61 -14.31 -4.15
CA SER A 116 5.02 -14.12 -2.76
C SER A 116 6.45 -14.60 -2.51
N GLN A 117 6.87 -15.72 -3.11
CA GLN A 117 8.24 -16.22 -3.02
C GLN A 117 9.24 -15.30 -3.72
N ILE A 118 8.88 -14.79 -4.89
CA ILE A 118 9.70 -13.82 -5.63
C ILE A 118 9.90 -12.55 -4.80
N LEU A 119 8.80 -11.97 -4.30
CA LEU A 119 8.85 -10.75 -3.49
C LEU A 119 9.68 -10.96 -2.20
N LEU A 120 9.52 -12.11 -1.56
CA LEU A 120 10.32 -12.47 -0.38
C LEU A 120 11.82 -12.54 -0.71
N ALA A 121 12.18 -13.18 -1.84
CA ALA A 121 13.55 -13.25 -2.31
C ALA A 121 14.12 -11.85 -2.60
N GLU A 122 13.34 -10.98 -3.26
CA GLU A 122 13.73 -9.59 -3.48
C GLU A 122 14.00 -8.85 -2.17
N PHE A 123 13.11 -8.93 -1.19
CA PHE A 123 13.32 -8.26 0.10
C PHE A 123 14.56 -8.75 0.84
N PHE A 124 14.86 -10.05 0.78
CA PHE A 124 16.10 -10.60 1.34
C PHE A 124 17.35 -10.05 0.63
N LEU A 125 17.33 -10.00 -0.71
CA LEU A 125 18.45 -9.50 -1.50
C LEU A 125 18.72 -8.02 -1.24
N ARG A 126 17.68 -7.20 -1.07
CA ARG A 126 17.80 -5.76 -0.77
C ARG A 126 18.51 -5.49 0.56
N HIS A 127 18.38 -6.38 1.55
CA HIS A 127 18.81 -6.11 2.93
C HIS A 127 19.99 -6.95 3.42
N SER A 128 20.36 -8.02 2.71
CA SER A 128 21.51 -8.85 3.05
C SER A 128 22.64 -8.61 2.06
N LYS A 129 23.68 -7.89 2.51
CA LYS A 129 24.90 -7.61 1.72
C LYS A 129 25.59 -8.88 1.20
N SER A 130 25.43 -9.99 1.91
CA SER A 130 25.97 -11.30 1.53
C SER A 130 24.99 -12.18 0.78
N ALA A 131 23.69 -11.86 0.70
CA ALA A 131 22.71 -12.72 0.06
C ALA A 131 23.00 -12.98 -1.41
N ILE A 132 23.49 -11.97 -2.15
CA ILE A 132 23.94 -12.15 -3.54
C ILE A 132 25.12 -13.13 -3.61
N SER A 133 26.09 -13.01 -2.71
CA SER A 133 27.24 -13.93 -2.65
C SER A 133 26.83 -15.35 -2.30
N ILE A 134 25.91 -15.51 -1.33
CA ILE A 134 25.39 -16.81 -0.90
C ILE A 134 24.56 -17.46 -2.01
N ALA A 135 23.70 -16.69 -2.70
CA ALA A 135 22.93 -17.18 -3.84
C ALA A 135 23.85 -17.62 -4.99
N ASN A 136 24.89 -16.86 -5.29
CA ASN A 136 25.90 -17.21 -6.29
C ASN A 136 26.69 -18.48 -5.91
N GLU A 137 27.07 -18.62 -4.64
CA GLU A 137 27.77 -19.80 -4.14
C GLU A 137 26.88 -21.05 -4.15
N TYR A 138 25.60 -20.91 -3.79
CA TYR A 138 24.61 -21.98 -3.89
C TYR A 138 24.39 -22.41 -5.34
N SER A 139 24.23 -21.47 -6.27
CA SER A 139 24.08 -21.74 -7.70
C SER A 139 25.28 -22.54 -8.26
N LYS A 140 26.51 -22.22 -7.82
CA LYS A 140 27.72 -22.97 -8.19
C LYS A 140 27.78 -24.39 -7.58
N ARG A 141 27.16 -24.61 -6.43
CA ARG A 141 27.13 -25.91 -5.72
C ARG A 141 25.97 -26.81 -6.14
N SER A 142 24.89 -26.23 -6.66
CA SER A 142 23.72 -26.98 -7.08
C SER A 142 23.91 -27.45 -8.52
N PRO A 143 24.15 -28.76 -8.78
CA PRO A 143 24.11 -29.27 -10.15
C PRO A 143 22.69 -29.01 -10.67
N ALA A 144 22.59 -28.36 -11.85
CA ALA A 144 21.34 -27.94 -12.47
C ALA A 144 20.20 -28.94 -12.23
N LEU A 145 19.14 -28.52 -11.53
CA LEU A 145 17.91 -29.31 -11.51
C LEU A 145 17.46 -29.48 -12.96
N PRO A 146 17.22 -30.71 -13.45
CA PRO A 146 16.69 -30.90 -14.78
C PRO A 146 15.36 -30.18 -14.91
N LEU A 147 15.27 -29.26 -15.88
CA LEU A 147 14.02 -28.60 -16.26
C LEU A 147 12.95 -29.68 -16.51
N PRO A 148 11.72 -29.55 -15.97
CA PRO A 148 10.66 -30.48 -16.27
C PRO A 148 10.42 -30.48 -17.78
N LYS A 149 10.55 -31.66 -18.40
CA LYS A 149 10.23 -31.85 -19.83
C LYS A 149 8.73 -31.60 -20.01
N LEU A 150 8.40 -30.66 -20.90
CA LEU A 150 7.06 -30.47 -21.47
C LEU A 150 6.61 -31.73 -22.21
#